data_AF-A0A7C3DU03-F1
#
_entry.id   AF-A0A7C3DU03-F1
#
_cell.length_a   1.000
_cell.length_b   1.000
_cell.length_c   1.000
_cell.angle_alpha   90.00
_cell.angle_beta   90.00
_cell.angle_gamma   90.00
#
_symmetry.space_group_name_H-M   'P 1'
#
loop_
_entity.id
_entity.type
_entity.pdbx_description
1 polymer ?
#
loop_
_entity_poly.entity_id
_entity_poly.type
_entity_poly.pdbx_seq_one_letter_code
_entity_poly.pdbx_strand_id
1 'polypeptide(L)'
;MCITDHVEFTTVDDKPALGICGSGVIDAVAGMLDAGVLDESGRMLTPSEAGNLPNDIANRLIDGRDGPEFVIAWAGESARRENITLSQRDVRQLQLAKGSIRAAIETLFKVAGTNSEELEDILLAGAFGNYIRKESAVRIGLIPSIDMDKIVPVGNAAGAGAKLALISVRERERARRLAGRIEHIELASHSDYENEFMDKMLFPSSADAVVMGR
;
A
#
# COMPACT_ATOMS: atom_id res chain seq x y z
N MET A 1 7.46 0.32 9.49
CA MET A 1 7.34 1.62 10.22
C MET A 1 6.07 1.62 11.04
N CYS A 2 6.06 2.12 12.26
CA CYS A 2 4.88 2.20 13.12
C CYS A 2 4.64 3.66 13.53
N ILE A 3 3.38 4.08 13.64
CA ILE A 3 3.01 5.41 14.11
C ILE A 3 1.91 5.22 15.14
N THR A 4 2.24 5.43 16.41
CA THR A 4 1.32 5.37 17.55
C THR A 4 1.27 6.74 18.22
N ASP A 5 1.78 6.85 19.44
CA ASP A 5 2.12 8.07 20.15
C ASP A 5 3.45 8.71 19.69
N HIS A 6 4.29 7.94 19.00
CA HIS A 6 5.52 8.40 18.33
C HIS A 6 5.76 7.63 17.01
N VAL A 7 6.71 8.10 16.21
CA VAL A 7 7.12 7.44 14.96
C VAL A 7 8.30 6.50 15.19
N GLU A 8 8.14 5.24 14.79
CA GLU A 8 9.21 4.23 14.76
C GLU A 8 9.44 3.74 13.33
N PHE A 9 10.69 3.75 12.88
CA PHE A 9 11.06 3.23 11.56
C PHE A 9 12.37 2.48 11.58
N THR A 10 12.55 1.64 10.57
CA THR A 10 13.80 0.91 10.31
C THR A 10 14.30 1.31 8.93
N THR A 11 15.60 1.18 8.70
CA THR A 11 16.24 1.45 7.41
C THR A 11 16.89 0.18 6.87
N VAL A 12 17.14 0.16 5.56
CA VAL A 12 17.89 -0.94 4.95
C VAL A 12 19.34 -0.87 5.44
N ASP A 13 19.89 -2.00 5.89
CA ASP A 13 21.22 -2.13 6.51
C ASP A 13 21.44 -1.29 7.79
N ASP A 14 20.38 -0.83 8.47
CA ASP A 14 20.46 -0.01 9.69
C ASP A 14 21.32 1.28 9.52
N LYS A 15 21.36 1.82 8.29
CA LYS A 15 22.07 3.07 7.97
C LYS A 15 21.18 4.29 8.19
N PRO A 16 21.74 5.50 8.35
CA PRO A 16 20.92 6.72 8.44
C PRO A 16 20.00 6.87 7.23
N ALA A 17 18.79 7.36 7.48
CA ALA A 17 17.74 7.38 6.46
C ALA A 17 18.12 8.33 5.29
N LEU A 18 17.87 7.89 4.05
CA LEU A 18 18.09 8.70 2.84
C LEU A 18 16.80 9.11 2.14
N GLY A 19 15.70 8.43 2.49
CA GLY A 19 14.38 8.58 1.88
C GLY A 19 13.47 7.44 2.33
N ILE A 20 12.33 7.30 1.67
CA ILE A 20 11.30 6.33 2.02
C ILE A 20 11.14 5.34 0.86
N CYS A 21 11.21 4.04 1.14
CA CYS A 21 10.93 2.99 0.15
C CYS A 21 9.42 2.76 -0.01
N GLY A 22 9.01 2.01 -1.04
CA GLY A 22 7.60 1.77 -1.33
C GLY A 22 6.80 1.14 -0.18
N SER A 23 7.36 0.13 0.50
CA SER A 23 6.73 -0.45 1.70
C SER A 23 6.68 0.54 2.87
N GLY A 24 7.71 1.38 3.01
CA GLY A 24 7.75 2.45 4.01
C GLY A 24 6.66 3.51 3.80
N VAL A 25 6.34 3.86 2.56
CA VAL A 25 5.24 4.79 2.25
C VAL A 25 3.89 4.18 2.61
N ILE A 26 3.65 2.91 2.28
CA ILE A 26 2.41 2.20 2.64
C ILE A 26 2.25 2.11 4.16
N ASP A 27 3.31 1.71 4.87
CA ASP A 27 3.31 1.65 6.33
C ASP A 27 3.07 3.02 6.97
N ALA A 28 3.73 4.07 6.45
CA ALA A 28 3.58 5.42 6.96
C ALA A 28 2.15 5.92 6.81
N VAL A 29 1.55 5.78 5.61
CA VAL A 29 0.17 6.22 5.37
C VAL A 29 -0.83 5.43 6.21
N ALA A 30 -0.64 4.12 6.36
CA ALA A 30 -1.47 3.31 7.26
C ALA A 30 -1.38 3.83 8.71
N GLY A 31 -0.16 4.05 9.22
CA GLY A 31 0.04 4.58 10.57
C GLY A 31 -0.50 6.01 10.75
N MET A 32 -0.38 6.86 9.73
CA MET A 32 -0.91 8.23 9.75
C MET A 32 -2.45 8.23 9.78
N LEU A 33 -3.10 7.27 9.10
CA LEU A 33 -4.55 7.09 9.19
C LEU A 33 -4.97 6.63 10.60
N ASP A 34 -4.23 5.68 11.19
CA ASP A 34 -4.53 5.17 12.53
C ASP A 34 -4.28 6.20 13.63
N ALA A 35 -3.25 7.03 13.47
CA ALA A 35 -2.93 8.14 14.37
C ALA A 35 -3.83 9.38 14.16
N GLY A 36 -4.75 9.37 13.17
CA GLY A 36 -5.63 10.51 12.88
C GLY A 36 -4.94 11.71 12.25
N VAL A 37 -3.72 11.54 11.73
CA VAL A 37 -2.99 12.54 10.93
C VAL A 37 -3.65 12.71 9.55
N LEU A 38 -4.18 11.62 9.00
CA LEU A 38 -4.96 11.57 7.76
C LEU A 38 -6.40 11.18 8.04
N ASP A 39 -7.34 11.79 7.31
CA ASP A 39 -8.70 11.27 7.20
C ASP A 39 -8.85 10.30 6.02
N GLU A 40 -10.03 9.70 5.89
CA GLU A 40 -10.38 8.73 4.83
C GLU A 40 -10.28 9.34 3.42
N SER A 41 -10.47 10.65 3.29
CA SER A 41 -10.27 11.35 2.03
C SER A 41 -8.78 11.45 1.66
N GLY A 42 -7.88 11.16 2.59
CA GLY A 42 -6.44 11.36 2.47
C GLY A 42 -6.02 12.80 2.72
N ARG A 43 -6.87 13.63 3.34
CA ARG A 43 -6.49 14.98 3.77
C ARG A 43 -5.63 14.88 5.03
N MET A 44 -4.49 15.53 4.99
CA MET A 44 -3.59 15.69 6.13
C MET A 44 -4.01 16.89 6.95
N LEU A 45 -3.99 16.73 8.28
CA LEU A 45 -4.16 17.85 9.20
C LEU A 45 -3.04 18.87 9.02
N THR A 46 -3.36 20.14 9.21
CA THR A 46 -2.34 21.19 9.34
C THR A 46 -1.75 21.20 10.76
N PRO A 47 -0.60 21.86 10.98
CA PRO A 47 -0.04 21.99 12.33
C PRO A 47 -1.03 22.61 13.35
N SER A 48 -1.88 23.53 12.89
CA SER A 48 -2.89 24.18 13.74
C SER A 48 -4.09 23.28 14.08
N GLU A 49 -4.32 22.21 13.33
CA GLU A 49 -5.42 21.25 13.53
C GLU A 49 -5.00 20.06 14.42
N ALA A 50 -3.69 19.92 14.70
CA ALA A 50 -3.10 18.75 15.36
C ALA A 50 -3.28 18.71 16.90
N GLY A 51 -4.04 19.63 17.50
CA GLY A 51 -4.10 19.81 18.96
C GLY A 51 -4.63 18.63 19.77
N ASN A 52 -5.31 17.67 19.13
CA ASN A 52 -5.81 16.46 19.76
C ASN A 52 -4.89 15.24 19.58
N LEU A 53 -3.78 15.39 18.86
CA LEU A 53 -2.82 14.32 18.61
C LEU A 53 -1.78 14.23 19.74
N PRO A 54 -1.14 13.06 19.93
CA PRO A 54 0.03 12.94 20.79
C PRO A 54 1.12 13.95 20.40
N ASN A 55 1.83 14.49 21.38
CA ASN A 55 2.77 15.59 21.16
C ASN A 55 3.85 15.28 20.11
N ASP A 56 4.43 14.08 20.08
CA ASP A 56 5.44 13.72 19.06
C ASP A 56 4.83 13.75 17.66
N ILE A 57 3.62 13.20 17.49
CA ILE A 57 2.90 13.19 16.22
C ILE A 57 2.52 14.60 15.78
N ALA A 58 1.97 15.41 16.69
CA ALA A 58 1.58 16.79 16.41
C ALA A 58 2.78 17.64 15.96
N ASN A 59 3.93 17.50 16.64
CA ASN A 59 5.15 18.25 16.32
C ASN A 59 5.77 17.86 14.97
N ARG A 60 5.42 16.70 14.41
CA ARG A 60 5.87 16.24 13.09
C ARG A 60 5.06 16.82 11.94
N LEU A 61 3.92 17.44 12.21
CA LEU A 61 3.18 18.19 11.20
C LEU A 61 3.80 19.57 11.02
N ILE A 62 4.21 19.87 9.79
CA ILE A 62 4.82 21.15 9.41
C ILE A 62 4.12 21.75 8.19
N ASP A 63 4.23 23.06 8.03
CA ASP A 63 3.84 23.72 6.79
C ASP A 63 4.94 23.51 5.74
N GLY A 64 4.60 22.77 4.69
CA GLY A 64 5.44 22.59 3.50
C GLY A 64 5.15 23.62 2.43
N ARG A 65 5.85 23.51 1.30
CA ARG A 65 5.70 24.46 0.17
C ARG A 65 4.32 24.40 -0.48
N ASP A 66 3.78 23.19 -0.65
CA ASP A 66 2.57 22.91 -1.42
C ASP A 66 1.45 22.33 -0.53
N GLY A 67 1.49 22.60 0.78
CA GLY A 67 0.56 22.08 1.78
C GLY A 67 1.26 21.45 2.99
N PRO A 68 0.52 20.82 3.90
CA PRO A 68 1.08 20.18 5.07
C PRO A 68 1.98 19.00 4.69
N GLU A 69 3.02 18.81 5.50
CA GLU A 69 3.94 17.68 5.44
C GLU A 69 4.08 17.02 6.81
N PHE A 70 4.29 15.71 6.82
CA PHE A 70 4.53 14.94 8.02
C PHE A 70 5.98 14.45 8.06
N VAL A 71 6.72 14.79 9.12
CA VAL A 71 8.13 14.43 9.28
C VAL A 71 8.27 12.99 9.77
N ILE A 72 8.79 12.13 8.90
CA ILE A 72 9.09 10.73 9.20
C ILE A 72 10.41 10.61 9.95
N ALA A 73 11.46 11.28 9.45
CA ALA A 73 12.77 11.31 10.09
C ALA A 73 13.30 12.74 10.13
N TRP A 74 13.76 13.18 11.30
CA TRP A 74 14.35 14.50 11.49
C TRP A 74 15.73 14.59 10.81
N ALA A 75 16.19 15.81 10.57
CA ALA A 75 17.52 16.07 10.02
C ALA A 75 18.67 15.36 10.77
N GLY A 76 18.53 15.16 12.08
CA GLY A 76 19.52 14.41 12.89
C GLY A 76 19.55 12.90 12.63
N GLU A 77 18.48 12.34 12.07
CA GLU A 77 18.30 10.91 11.78
C GLU A 77 18.55 10.59 10.29
N SER A 78 18.66 11.64 9.47
CA SER A 78 18.82 11.58 8.01
C SER A 78 20.28 11.74 7.59
N ALA A 79 20.73 10.89 6.67
CA ALA A 79 22.04 11.01 6.03
C ALA A 79 22.22 12.33 5.27
N ARG A 80 21.11 12.96 4.83
CA ARG A 80 21.13 14.24 4.10
C ARG A 80 21.17 15.46 5.01
N ARG A 81 21.05 15.29 6.33
CA ARG A 81 20.90 16.38 7.30
C ARG A 81 19.71 17.30 7.01
N GLU A 82 18.67 16.71 6.43
CA GLU A 82 17.41 17.36 6.09
C GLU A 82 16.28 16.45 6.58
N ASN A 83 15.13 17.04 6.92
CA ASN A 83 13.95 16.25 7.27
C ASN A 83 13.53 15.39 6.08
N ILE A 84 13.19 14.13 6.36
CA ILE A 84 12.52 13.24 5.40
C ILE A 84 11.04 13.30 5.71
N THR A 85 10.27 13.83 4.77
CA THR A 85 8.85 14.11 4.95
C THR A 85 7.99 13.31 3.98
N LEU A 86 6.71 13.16 4.33
CA LEU A 86 5.64 12.81 3.41
C LEU A 86 4.72 14.01 3.27
N SER A 87 4.53 14.48 2.03
CA SER A 87 3.65 15.61 1.75
C SER A 87 2.21 15.16 1.50
N GLN A 88 1.28 16.10 1.60
CA GLN A 88 -0.08 15.91 1.10
C GLN A 88 -0.11 15.40 -0.36
N ARG A 89 0.79 15.88 -1.22
CA ARG A 89 0.87 15.46 -2.62
C ARG A 89 1.29 13.99 -2.75
N ASP A 90 2.22 13.52 -1.92
CA ASP A 90 2.65 12.13 -1.91
C ASP A 90 1.52 11.18 -1.52
N VAL A 91 0.71 11.58 -0.53
CA VAL A 91 -0.52 10.86 -0.16
C VAL A 91 -1.48 10.78 -1.34
N ARG A 92 -1.67 11.87 -2.10
CA ARG A 92 -2.50 11.86 -3.32
C ARG A 92 -1.95 10.92 -4.39
N GLN A 93 -0.64 10.87 -4.58
CA GLN A 93 -0.03 9.93 -5.54
C GLN A 93 -0.22 8.47 -5.10
N LEU A 94 -0.11 8.18 -3.80
CA LEU A 94 -0.42 6.85 -3.28
C LEU A 94 -1.89 6.49 -3.52
N GLN A 95 -2.83 7.42 -3.31
CA GLN A 95 -4.25 7.19 -3.58
C GLN A 95 -4.52 6.81 -5.03
N LEU A 96 -3.89 7.50 -5.99
CA LEU A 96 -4.00 7.16 -7.42
C LEU A 96 -3.47 5.73 -7.68
N ALA A 97 -2.31 5.40 -7.13
CA ALA A 97 -1.70 4.08 -7.34
C ALA A 97 -2.56 2.96 -6.71
N LYS A 98 -2.94 3.10 -5.45
CA LYS A 98 -3.71 2.08 -4.72
C LYS A 98 -5.15 1.97 -5.21
N GLY A 99 -5.78 3.09 -5.59
CA GLY A 99 -7.13 3.12 -6.16
C GLY A 99 -7.19 2.38 -7.49
N SER A 100 -6.17 2.56 -8.34
CA SER A 100 -6.03 1.84 -9.62
C SER A 100 -5.91 0.33 -9.41
N ILE A 101 -5.03 -0.11 -8.50
CA ILE A 101 -4.85 -1.53 -8.18
C ILE A 101 -6.14 -2.13 -7.61
N ARG A 102 -6.79 -1.45 -6.67
CA ARG A 102 -8.02 -1.95 -6.04
C ARG A 102 -9.18 -2.01 -7.05
N ALA A 103 -9.35 -1.00 -7.89
CA ALA A 103 -10.38 -0.99 -8.93
C ALA A 103 -10.16 -2.09 -9.99
N ALA A 104 -8.89 -2.37 -10.34
CA ALA A 104 -8.55 -3.51 -11.19
C ALA A 104 -8.98 -4.84 -10.57
N ILE A 105 -8.73 -5.04 -9.27
CA ILE A 105 -9.16 -6.24 -8.54
C ILE A 105 -10.69 -6.37 -8.57
N GLU A 106 -11.42 -5.29 -8.26
CA GLU A 106 -12.90 -5.31 -8.29
C GLU A 106 -13.47 -5.58 -9.68
N THR A 107 -12.84 -5.02 -10.72
CA THR A 107 -13.25 -5.29 -12.11
C THR A 107 -13.03 -6.77 -12.46
N LEU A 108 -11.91 -7.36 -12.02
CA LEU A 108 -11.64 -8.78 -12.24
C LEU A 108 -12.63 -9.68 -11.49
N PHE A 109 -13.05 -9.31 -10.28
CA PHE A 109 -14.12 -10.03 -9.57
C PHE A 109 -15.43 -10.04 -10.35
N LYS A 110 -15.85 -8.88 -10.89
CA LYS A 110 -17.05 -8.77 -11.72
C LYS A 110 -16.95 -9.65 -12.97
N VAL A 111 -15.82 -9.59 -13.69
CA VAL A 111 -15.60 -10.40 -14.90
C VAL A 111 -15.59 -11.89 -14.59
N ALA A 112 -14.99 -12.30 -13.48
CA ALA A 112 -14.95 -13.70 -13.05
C ALA A 112 -16.26 -14.18 -12.36
N GLY A 113 -17.19 -13.28 -12.04
CA GLY A 113 -18.42 -13.60 -11.33
C GLY A 113 -18.19 -14.09 -9.89
N THR A 114 -17.17 -13.55 -9.22
CA THR A 114 -16.76 -13.91 -7.85
C THR A 114 -16.58 -12.65 -6.99
N ASN A 115 -16.08 -12.79 -5.76
CA ASN A 115 -15.81 -11.69 -4.83
C ASN A 115 -14.64 -12.04 -3.89
N SER A 116 -14.29 -11.12 -2.98
CA SER A 116 -13.18 -11.31 -2.05
C SER A 116 -13.38 -12.42 -1.02
N GLU A 117 -14.61 -12.75 -0.63
CA GLU A 117 -14.91 -13.79 0.36
C GLU A 117 -14.65 -15.21 -0.21
N GLU A 118 -14.84 -15.36 -1.52
CA GLU A 118 -14.62 -16.60 -2.26
C GLU A 118 -13.13 -16.86 -2.56
N LEU A 119 -12.24 -15.91 -2.26
CA LEU A 119 -10.80 -16.12 -2.46
C LEU A 119 -10.22 -17.10 -1.43
N GLU A 120 -9.48 -18.08 -1.94
CA GLU A 120 -8.67 -18.98 -1.12
C GLU A 120 -7.39 -18.28 -0.64
N ASP A 121 -6.63 -17.68 -1.56
CA ASP A 121 -5.36 -17.01 -1.26
C ASP A 121 -5.14 -15.76 -2.12
N ILE A 122 -4.40 -14.79 -1.58
CA ILE A 122 -3.83 -13.65 -2.31
C ILE A 122 -2.30 -13.78 -2.30
N LEU A 123 -1.73 -14.11 -3.45
CA LEU A 123 -0.27 -14.26 -3.60
C LEU A 123 0.39 -12.92 -3.94
N LEU A 124 1.19 -12.37 -3.02
CA LEU A 124 1.90 -11.11 -3.20
C LEU A 124 3.30 -11.35 -3.75
N ALA A 125 3.50 -11.00 -5.02
CA ALA A 125 4.77 -11.13 -5.71
C ALA A 125 5.48 -9.77 -5.91
N GLY A 126 6.77 -9.84 -6.24
CA GLY A 126 7.61 -8.70 -6.58
C GLY A 126 8.29 -8.03 -5.38
N ALA A 127 9.13 -7.04 -5.67
CA ALA A 127 9.87 -6.30 -4.65
C ALA A 127 8.93 -5.57 -3.67
N PHE A 128 7.77 -5.11 -4.15
CA PHE A 128 6.72 -4.55 -3.30
C PHE A 128 6.08 -5.64 -2.42
N GLY A 129 5.61 -6.75 -3.01
CA GLY A 129 4.91 -7.80 -2.24
C GLY A 129 5.72 -8.47 -1.13
N ASN A 130 7.05 -8.43 -1.21
CA ASN A 130 7.94 -9.05 -0.21
C ASN A 130 8.06 -8.31 1.12
N TYR A 131 7.93 -6.98 1.11
CA TYR A 131 8.26 -6.14 2.27
C TYR A 131 7.10 -5.30 2.76
N ILE A 132 5.95 -5.36 2.09
CA ILE A 132 4.72 -4.72 2.54
C ILE A 132 4.14 -5.54 3.70
N ARG A 133 3.78 -4.86 4.79
CA ARG A 133 2.95 -5.46 5.84
C ARG A 133 1.52 -5.60 5.33
N LYS A 134 0.97 -6.81 5.48
CA LYS A 134 -0.36 -7.16 4.98
C LYS A 134 -1.42 -6.25 5.60
N GLU A 135 -1.25 -5.97 6.89
CA GLU A 135 -2.10 -5.11 7.70
C GLU A 135 -2.13 -3.69 7.12
N SER A 136 -0.97 -3.13 6.79
CA SER A 136 -0.89 -1.80 6.19
C SER A 136 -1.48 -1.77 4.77
N ALA A 137 -1.30 -2.82 3.96
CA ALA A 137 -1.91 -2.92 2.64
C ALA A 137 -3.44 -2.95 2.70
N VAL A 138 -4.00 -3.72 3.63
CA VAL A 138 -5.45 -3.79 3.86
C VAL A 138 -5.96 -2.48 4.45
N ARG A 139 -5.24 -1.90 5.41
CA ARG A 139 -5.61 -0.63 6.06
C ARG A 139 -5.77 0.52 5.08
N ILE A 140 -4.90 0.62 4.07
CA ILE A 140 -5.00 1.66 3.03
C ILE A 140 -5.97 1.28 1.89
N GLY A 141 -6.54 0.07 1.92
CA GLY A 141 -7.43 -0.45 0.88
C GLY A 141 -6.72 -0.75 -0.44
N LEU A 142 -5.44 -1.13 -0.40
CA LEU A 142 -4.70 -1.60 -1.57
C LEU A 142 -5.16 -3.01 -1.99
N ILE A 143 -5.41 -3.86 -0.99
CA ILE A 143 -5.86 -5.25 -1.14
C ILE A 143 -7.23 -5.36 -0.45
N PRO A 144 -8.15 -6.22 -0.93
CA PRO A 144 -9.40 -6.49 -0.23
C PRO A 144 -9.18 -6.91 1.23
N SER A 145 -10.13 -6.59 2.09
CA SER A 145 -10.18 -7.14 3.44
C SER A 145 -10.56 -8.62 3.34
N ILE A 146 -9.59 -9.48 3.60
CA ILE A 146 -9.76 -10.93 3.77
C ILE A 146 -8.93 -11.35 4.98
N ASP A 147 -9.10 -12.61 5.40
CA ASP A 147 -8.26 -13.21 6.43
C ASP A 147 -6.77 -13.02 6.11
N MET A 148 -5.99 -12.48 7.06
CA MET A 148 -4.56 -12.20 6.89
C MET A 148 -3.74 -13.45 6.59
N ASP A 149 -4.22 -14.61 7.01
CA ASP A 149 -3.58 -15.91 6.76
C ASP A 149 -3.65 -16.31 5.28
N LYS A 150 -4.66 -15.82 4.55
CA LYS A 150 -4.83 -16.02 3.10
C LYS A 150 -3.92 -15.12 2.26
N ILE A 151 -3.32 -14.09 2.84
CA ILE A 151 -2.41 -13.19 2.10
C ILE A 151 -1.00 -13.76 2.20
N VAL A 152 -0.42 -14.25 1.10
CA VAL A 152 0.87 -14.98 1.13
C VAL A 152 1.93 -14.26 0.29
N PRO A 153 3.01 -13.73 0.91
CA PRO A 153 4.13 -13.20 0.15
C PRO A 153 4.91 -14.36 -0.50
N VAL A 154 5.07 -14.29 -1.82
CA VAL A 154 5.80 -15.30 -2.63
C VAL A 154 7.10 -14.77 -3.22
N GLY A 155 7.38 -13.49 -2.99
CA GLY A 155 8.56 -12.79 -3.42
C GLY A 155 8.76 -12.70 -4.92
N ASN A 156 10.01 -12.82 -5.37
CA ASN A 156 10.31 -12.64 -6.79
C ASN A 156 9.88 -13.88 -7.60
N ALA A 157 8.57 -14.02 -7.81
CA ALA A 157 7.95 -15.10 -8.54
C ALA A 157 8.44 -15.17 -10.00
N ALA A 158 8.67 -14.02 -10.64
CA ALA A 158 9.23 -13.96 -12.00
C ALA A 158 10.64 -14.57 -12.06
N GLY A 159 11.53 -14.20 -11.13
CA GLY A 159 12.87 -14.76 -11.02
C GLY A 159 12.88 -16.24 -10.64
N ALA A 160 11.99 -16.65 -9.74
CA ALA A 160 11.80 -18.06 -9.39
C ALA A 160 11.34 -18.88 -10.60
N GLY A 161 10.32 -18.40 -11.33
CA GLY A 161 9.81 -19.02 -12.55
C GLY A 161 10.85 -19.11 -13.65
N ALA A 162 11.67 -18.07 -13.84
CA ALA A 162 12.77 -18.08 -14.82
C ALA A 162 13.82 -19.16 -14.50
N LYS A 163 14.20 -19.32 -13.23
CA LYS A 163 15.10 -20.40 -12.79
C LYS A 163 14.51 -21.77 -13.08
N LEU A 164 13.23 -21.99 -12.74
CA LEU A 164 12.54 -23.26 -13.00
C LEU A 164 12.50 -23.60 -14.50
N ALA A 165 12.14 -22.63 -15.33
CA ALA A 165 12.09 -22.81 -16.79
C ALA A 165 13.49 -23.02 -17.42
N LEU A 166 14.55 -22.47 -16.82
CA LEU A 166 15.92 -22.65 -17.28
C LEU A 166 16.39 -24.10 -17.12
N ILE A 167 16.15 -24.69 -15.94
CA ILE A 167 16.66 -26.03 -15.58
C ILE A 167 15.73 -27.19 -15.93
N SER A 168 14.46 -26.93 -16.28
CA SER A 168 13.47 -27.96 -16.55
C SER A 168 12.68 -27.69 -17.83
N VAL A 169 12.83 -28.56 -18.83
CA VAL A 169 12.04 -28.54 -20.06
C VAL A 169 10.56 -28.71 -19.75
N ARG A 170 10.22 -29.58 -18.79
CA ARG A 170 8.84 -29.82 -18.33
C ARG A 170 8.20 -28.55 -17.76
N GLU A 171 8.90 -27.82 -16.89
CA GLU A 171 8.36 -26.57 -16.33
C GLU A 171 8.27 -25.47 -17.39
N ARG A 172 9.22 -25.42 -18.33
CA ARG A 172 9.17 -24.49 -19.47
C ARG A 172 7.94 -24.74 -20.36
N GLU A 173 7.62 -26.00 -20.64
CA GLU A 173 6.40 -26.35 -21.37
C GLU A 173 5.13 -26.05 -20.56
N ARG A 174 5.14 -26.31 -19.25
CA ARG A 174 4.02 -25.95 -18.37
C ARG A 174 3.76 -24.44 -18.40
N ALA A 175 4.80 -23.61 -18.30
CA ALA A 175 4.68 -22.16 -18.40
C ALA A 175 4.07 -21.73 -19.75
N ARG A 176 4.49 -22.34 -20.87
CA ARG A 176 3.90 -22.09 -22.19
C ARG A 176 2.42 -22.45 -22.26
N ARG A 177 2.02 -23.60 -21.69
CA ARG A 177 0.61 -24.01 -21.63
C ARG A 177 -0.22 -23.08 -20.76
N LEU A 178 0.31 -22.63 -19.62
CA LEU A 178 -0.36 -21.66 -18.76
C LEU A 178 -0.55 -20.32 -19.46
N ALA A 179 0.49 -19.81 -20.13
CA ALA A 179 0.40 -18.56 -20.88
C ALA A 179 -0.71 -18.60 -21.95
N GLY A 180 -0.90 -19.74 -22.62
CA GLY A 180 -1.99 -19.92 -23.60
C GLY A 180 -3.40 -19.99 -23.01
N ARG A 181 -3.54 -20.03 -21.67
CA ARG A 181 -4.83 -20.03 -20.96
C ARG A 181 -5.12 -18.72 -20.23
N ILE A 182 -4.19 -17.76 -20.25
CA ILE A 182 -4.39 -16.46 -19.63
C ILE A 182 -5.23 -15.61 -20.58
N GLU A 183 -6.33 -15.08 -20.06
CA GLU A 183 -7.14 -14.08 -20.74
C GLU A 183 -6.71 -12.69 -20.25
N HIS A 184 -6.45 -11.79 -21.20
CA HIS A 184 -6.12 -10.40 -20.89
C HIS A 184 -7.39 -9.56 -20.90
N ILE A 185 -7.70 -8.95 -19.76
CA ILE A 185 -8.83 -8.05 -19.60
C ILE A 185 -8.35 -6.60 -19.73
N GLU A 186 -8.88 -5.88 -20.71
CA GLU A 186 -8.61 -4.45 -20.87
C GLU A 186 -9.51 -3.63 -19.94
N LEU A 187 -8.95 -3.15 -18.82
CA LEU A 187 -9.71 -2.44 -17.80
C LEU A 187 -10.29 -1.10 -18.29
N ALA A 188 -9.56 -0.40 -19.17
CA ALA A 188 -9.95 0.92 -19.68
C ALA A 188 -11.22 0.91 -20.53
N SER A 189 -11.61 -0.24 -21.08
CA SER A 189 -12.85 -0.39 -21.86
C SER A 189 -14.05 -0.82 -21.00
N HIS A 190 -13.84 -1.08 -19.71
CA HIS A 190 -14.91 -1.48 -18.80
C HIS A 190 -15.59 -0.24 -18.20
N SER A 191 -16.91 -0.12 -18.43
CA SER A 191 -17.71 1.06 -18.04
C SER A 191 -17.61 1.43 -16.56
N ASP A 192 -17.40 0.43 -15.71
CA ASP A 192 -17.38 0.60 -14.26
C ASP A 192 -16.01 0.98 -13.70
N TYR A 193 -14.93 0.82 -14.48
CA TYR A 193 -13.57 0.96 -13.94
C TYR A 193 -13.31 2.36 -13.40
N GLU A 194 -13.76 3.41 -14.11
CA GLU A 194 -13.55 4.79 -13.67
C GLU A 194 -14.31 5.09 -12.37
N ASN A 195 -15.54 4.59 -12.24
CA ASN A 195 -16.31 4.75 -11.00
C ASN A 195 -15.67 4.00 -9.83
N GLU A 196 -15.24 2.76 -10.05
CA GLU A 196 -14.50 1.98 -9.05
C GLU A 196 -13.19 2.68 -8.68
N PHE A 197 -12.44 3.18 -9.66
CA PHE A 197 -11.19 3.90 -9.41
C PHE A 197 -11.40 5.12 -8.51
N MET A 198 -12.41 5.93 -8.82
CA MET A 198 -12.76 7.12 -8.02
C MET A 198 -13.16 6.73 -6.59
N ASP A 199 -13.98 5.69 -6.43
CA ASP A 199 -14.39 5.17 -5.12
C ASP A 199 -13.20 4.62 -4.32
N LYS A 200 -12.34 3.81 -4.96
CA LYS A 200 -11.20 3.16 -4.31
C LYS A 200 -10.02 4.09 -4.05
N MET A 201 -10.06 5.35 -4.46
CA MET A 201 -9.08 6.36 -4.02
C MET A 201 -9.24 6.70 -2.53
N LEU A 202 -10.45 6.68 -1.98
CA LEU A 202 -10.70 6.90 -0.55
C LEU A 202 -10.09 5.77 0.28
N PHE A 203 -9.49 6.09 1.41
CA PHE A 203 -9.02 5.09 2.36
C PHE A 203 -10.22 4.48 3.09
N PRO A 204 -10.22 3.16 3.37
CA PRO A 204 -11.28 2.53 4.16
C PRO A 204 -11.41 3.19 5.54
N SER A 205 -12.65 3.29 6.03
CA SER A 205 -12.89 3.73 7.40
C SER A 205 -12.36 2.70 8.41
N SER A 206 -12.05 3.15 9.61
CA SER A 206 -11.67 2.26 10.71
C SER A 206 -12.84 1.35 11.15
N ALA A 207 -14.10 1.72 10.86
CA ALA A 207 -15.26 0.86 11.09
C ALA A 207 -15.32 -0.28 10.06
N ASP A 208 -15.01 -0.01 8.79
CA ASP A 208 -14.99 -1.01 7.72
C ASP A 208 -13.84 -2.01 7.90
N ALA A 209 -12.71 -1.57 8.45
CA ALA A 209 -11.56 -2.43 8.75
C ALA A 209 -11.81 -3.40 9.92
N VAL A 210 -12.67 -3.05 10.89
CA VAL A 210 -12.93 -3.87 12.10
C VAL A 210 -14.13 -4.82 11.92
N VAL A 211 -15.14 -4.42 11.14
CA VAL A 211 -16.32 -5.27 10.87
C VAL A 211 -15.98 -6.43 9.90
N MET A 212 -14.94 -6.29 9.08
CA MET A 212 -14.53 -7.28 8.08
C MET A 212 -13.35 -8.19 8.51
N GLY A 213 -12.96 -8.15 9.78
CA GLY A 213 -11.90 -8.97 10.39
C GLY A 213 -12.39 -9.94 11.47
N ARG A 214 -13.69 -10.27 11.48
CA ARG A 214 -14.31 -11.28 12.36
C ARG A 214 -14.95 -12.39 11.56
#